data_AF-Q9XT16-F1
#
_entry.id   AF-Q9XT16-F1
#
_cell.length_a   1.000
_cell.length_b   1.000
_cell.length_c   1.000
_cell.angle_alpha   90.00
_cell.angle_beta   90.00
_cell.angle_gamma   90.00
#
_symmetry.space_group_name_H-M   'P 1'
#
loop_
_entity.id
_entity.type
_entity.pdbx_description
1 polymer ?
#
loop_
_entity_poly.entity_id
_entity_poly.type
_entity_poly.pdbx_seq_one_letter_code
_entity_poly.pdbx_strand_id
1 'polypeptide(L)'
;MVHFTAEEKAAITNTWGKVNVEEAGGEALGRLLVVYPWNQKFFDNFGNLSSSSAIMGNPQVKAHGKKVLTSFGDAVRNMDNLKAAFAKLSELHCDKLYVDPENFRL
;
A
#
# COMPACT_ATOMS: atom_id res chain seq x y z
N MET A 1 4.05 20.66 8.58
CA MET A 1 3.64 20.08 7.29
C MET A 1 4.93 19.77 6.54
N VAL A 2 5.04 18.63 5.85
CA VAL A 2 6.27 18.34 5.09
C VAL A 2 6.34 19.30 3.91
N HIS A 3 7.52 19.85 3.65
CA HIS A 3 7.78 20.69 2.48
C HIS A 3 8.76 19.96 1.59
N PHE A 4 8.31 19.52 0.41
CA PHE A 4 9.17 18.95 -0.61
C PHE A 4 9.74 20.06 -1.49
N THR A 5 11.04 19.99 -1.80
CA THR A 5 11.64 20.87 -2.81
C THR A 5 11.12 20.51 -4.21
N ALA A 6 11.38 21.38 -5.19
CA ALA A 6 11.02 21.09 -6.58
C ALA A 6 11.73 19.84 -7.11
N GLU A 7 13.00 19.66 -6.72
CA GLU A 7 13.84 18.52 -7.08
C GLU A 7 13.28 17.22 -6.49
N GLU A 8 12.86 17.24 -5.23
CA GLU A 8 12.25 16.08 -4.56
C GLU A 8 10.93 15.68 -5.23
N LYS A 9 10.04 16.66 -5.50
CA LYS A 9 8.78 16.40 -6.22
C LYS A 9 9.02 15.83 -7.61
N ALA A 10 10.01 16.35 -8.32
CA ALA A 10 10.39 15.85 -9.65
C ALA A 10 10.93 14.42 -9.58
N ALA A 11 11.80 14.12 -8.61
CA ALA A 11 12.34 12.77 -8.41
C ALA A 11 11.23 11.75 -8.10
N ILE A 12 10.30 12.09 -7.21
CA ILE A 12 9.15 11.24 -6.85
C ILE A 12 8.27 11.00 -8.08
N THR A 13 7.89 12.07 -8.78
CA THR A 13 6.99 11.98 -9.95
C THR A 13 7.61 11.19 -11.10
N ASN A 14 8.89 11.43 -11.39
CA ASN A 14 9.63 10.71 -12.44
C ASN A 14 9.81 9.23 -12.13
N THR A 15 9.99 8.90 -10.85
CA THR A 15 10.06 7.50 -10.39
C THR A 15 8.69 6.84 -10.50
N TRP A 16 7.65 7.51 -10.00
CA TRP A 16 6.27 7.02 -10.04
C TRP A 16 5.78 6.76 -11.46
N GLY A 17 6.15 7.61 -12.43
CA GLY A 17 5.79 7.44 -13.84
C GLY A 17 6.32 6.15 -14.49
N LYS A 18 7.27 5.46 -13.85
CA LYS A 18 7.83 4.18 -14.31
C LYS A 18 7.23 2.96 -13.59
N VAL A 19 6.41 3.18 -12.57
CA VAL A 19 5.87 2.10 -11.74
C VAL A 19 4.72 1.40 -12.48
N ASN A 20 4.86 0.09 -12.67
CA ASN A 20 3.72 -0.76 -13.03
C ASN A 20 2.88 -1.02 -11.77
N VAL A 21 1.81 -0.26 -11.60
CA VAL A 21 0.96 -0.29 -10.39
C VAL A 21 0.37 -1.67 -10.09
N GLU A 22 0.04 -2.44 -11.12
CA GLU A 22 -0.56 -3.76 -10.94
C GLU A 22 0.47 -4.78 -10.45
N GLU A 23 1.62 -4.82 -11.11
CA GLU A 23 2.72 -5.73 -10.78
C GLU A 23 3.34 -5.37 -9.43
N ALA A 24 3.80 -4.12 -9.27
CA ALA A 24 4.42 -3.65 -8.03
C ALA A 24 3.45 -3.71 -6.85
N GLY A 25 2.16 -3.44 -7.08
CA GLY A 25 1.12 -3.52 -6.06
C GLY A 25 0.96 -4.92 -5.52
N GLY A 26 0.79 -5.89 -6.41
CA GLY A 26 0.67 -7.30 -6.03
C GLY A 26 1.93 -7.84 -5.35
N GLU A 27 3.11 -7.45 -5.84
CA GLU A 27 4.37 -7.84 -5.21
C GLU A 27 4.55 -7.25 -3.81
N ALA A 28 4.27 -5.96 -3.62
CA ALA A 28 4.44 -5.29 -2.33
C ALA A 28 3.56 -5.94 -1.25
N LEU A 29 2.25 -6.12 -1.54
CA LEU A 29 1.35 -6.75 -0.57
C LEU A 29 1.68 -8.23 -0.37
N GLY A 30 2.01 -8.96 -1.44
CA GLY A 30 2.42 -10.36 -1.32
C GLY A 30 3.65 -10.53 -0.42
N ARG A 31 4.68 -9.68 -0.61
CA ARG A 31 5.88 -9.67 0.22
C ARG A 31 5.59 -9.30 1.67
N LEU A 32 4.73 -8.30 1.93
CA LEU A 32 4.29 -7.95 3.29
C LEU A 32 3.72 -9.17 4.01
N LEU A 33 2.80 -9.90 3.36
CA LEU A 33 2.13 -11.06 3.95
C LEU A 33 3.06 -12.28 4.13
N VAL A 34 4.12 -12.39 3.33
CA VAL A 34 5.13 -13.44 3.45
C VAL A 34 6.14 -13.11 4.56
N VAL A 35 6.69 -11.90 4.57
CA VAL A 35 7.77 -11.48 5.48
C VAL A 35 7.23 -11.19 6.88
N TYR A 36 6.01 -10.65 6.97
CA TYR A 36 5.36 -10.23 8.20
C TYR A 36 4.00 -10.93 8.37
N PRO A 37 4.00 -12.26 8.59
CA PRO A 37 2.80 -13.11 8.49
C PRO A 37 1.67 -12.75 9.45
N TRP A 38 1.94 -12.03 10.54
CA TRP A 38 0.88 -11.52 11.42
C TRP A 38 -0.06 -10.52 10.73
N ASN A 39 0.34 -9.94 9.60
CA ASN A 39 -0.54 -9.10 8.79
C ASN A 39 -1.62 -9.90 8.05
N GLN A 40 -1.47 -11.23 7.90
CA GLN A 40 -2.46 -12.07 7.23
C GLN A 40 -3.83 -12.02 7.91
N LYS A 41 -3.90 -11.74 9.23
CA LYS A 41 -5.14 -11.61 10.01
C LYS A 41 -6.12 -10.56 9.48
N PHE A 42 -5.64 -9.58 8.71
CA PHE A 42 -6.50 -8.55 8.11
C PHE A 42 -7.12 -9.00 6.78
N PHE A 43 -6.73 -10.18 6.29
CA PHE A 43 -7.04 -10.69 4.96
C PHE A 43 -7.66 -12.09 4.98
N ASP A 44 -8.32 -12.48 6.09
CA ASP A 44 -8.94 -13.80 6.23
C ASP A 44 -9.95 -14.14 5.11
N ASN A 45 -10.58 -13.10 4.53
CA ASN A 45 -11.51 -13.23 3.40
C ASN A 45 -10.83 -13.41 2.03
N PHE A 46 -9.48 -13.49 1.99
CA PHE A 46 -8.73 -13.64 0.74
C PHE A 46 -8.46 -15.11 0.38
N GLY A 47 -9.00 -16.06 1.15
CA GLY A 47 -8.85 -17.48 0.90
C GLY A 47 -7.47 -18.00 1.32
N ASN A 48 -6.83 -18.82 0.48
CA ASN A 48 -5.60 -19.49 0.86
C ASN A 48 -4.40 -18.53 0.91
N LEU A 49 -3.84 -18.35 2.12
CA LEU A 49 -2.62 -17.60 2.41
C LEU A 49 -1.57 -18.46 3.14
N SER A 50 -1.67 -19.80 3.09
CA SER A 50 -0.89 -20.70 3.96
C SER A 50 0.58 -20.87 3.57
N SER A 51 1.01 -20.37 2.43
CA SER A 51 2.38 -20.49 1.93
C SER A 51 2.76 -19.31 1.04
N SER A 52 4.05 -19.06 0.85
CA SER A 52 4.51 -17.97 -0.02
C SER A 52 3.99 -18.11 -1.45
N SER A 53 3.93 -19.31 -2.01
CA SER A 53 3.37 -19.52 -3.36
C SER A 53 1.86 -19.27 -3.40
N ALA A 54 1.12 -19.67 -2.36
CA ALA A 54 -0.30 -19.38 -2.25
C ALA A 54 -0.56 -17.88 -2.18
N ILE A 55 0.18 -17.15 -1.34
CA ILE A 55 0.07 -15.69 -1.17
C ILE A 55 0.44 -14.96 -2.47
N MET A 56 1.61 -15.24 -3.04
CA MET A 56 2.11 -14.53 -4.23
C MET A 56 1.27 -14.85 -5.48
N GLY A 57 0.63 -16.02 -5.52
CA GLY A 57 -0.32 -16.42 -6.57
C GLY A 57 -1.75 -15.93 -6.36
N ASN A 58 -2.09 -15.40 -5.19
CA ASN A 58 -3.47 -15.11 -4.81
C ASN A 58 -4.05 -13.91 -5.59
N PRO A 59 -5.16 -14.09 -6.34
CA PRO A 59 -5.75 -13.02 -7.14
C PRO A 59 -6.31 -11.87 -6.29
N GLN A 60 -6.81 -12.13 -5.08
CA GLN A 60 -7.31 -11.09 -4.18
C GLN A 60 -6.16 -10.27 -3.58
N VAL A 61 -5.03 -10.90 -3.25
CA VAL A 61 -3.80 -10.20 -2.84
C VAL A 61 -3.32 -9.27 -3.96
N LYS A 62 -3.22 -9.76 -5.19
CA LYS A 62 -2.82 -8.92 -6.34
C LYS A 62 -3.77 -7.74 -6.57
N ALA A 63 -5.09 -8.01 -6.55
CA ALA A 63 -6.10 -6.98 -6.73
C ALA A 63 -6.07 -5.92 -5.60
N HIS A 64 -5.88 -6.34 -4.35
CA HIS A 64 -5.79 -5.41 -3.23
C HIS A 64 -4.47 -4.63 -3.25
N GLY A 65 -3.35 -5.27 -3.55
CA GLY A 65 -2.05 -4.62 -3.72
C GLY A 65 -2.08 -3.52 -4.77
N LYS A 66 -2.75 -3.77 -5.91
CA LYS A 66 -3.03 -2.73 -6.92
C LYS A 66 -3.82 -1.54 -6.35
N LYS A 67 -4.84 -1.78 -5.52
CA LYS A 67 -5.61 -0.71 -4.86
C LYS A 67 -4.74 0.09 -3.89
N VAL A 68 -3.90 -0.58 -3.10
CA VAL A 68 -2.94 0.08 -2.19
C VAL A 68 -2.03 1.00 -2.99
N LEU A 69 -1.36 0.51 -4.04
CA LEU A 69 -0.44 1.34 -4.82
C LEU A 69 -1.15 2.40 -5.66
N THR A 70 -2.40 2.18 -6.08
CA THR A 70 -3.21 3.27 -6.67
C THR A 70 -3.37 4.44 -5.71
N SER A 71 -3.57 4.18 -4.40
CA SER A 71 -3.66 5.24 -3.38
C SER A 71 -2.34 5.99 -3.17
N PHE A 72 -1.19 5.34 -3.36
CA PHE A 72 0.10 6.03 -3.39
C PHE A 72 0.19 6.99 -4.59
N GLY A 73 -0.43 6.66 -5.72
CA GLY A 73 -0.59 7.58 -6.84
C GLY A 73 -1.40 8.83 -6.49
N ASP A 74 -2.36 8.75 -5.57
CA ASP A 74 -3.04 9.92 -5.01
C ASP A 74 -2.09 10.77 -4.15
N ALA A 75 -1.19 10.14 -3.39
CA ALA A 75 -0.15 10.83 -2.63
C ALA A 75 0.79 11.63 -3.54
N VAL A 76 1.28 11.01 -4.62
CA VAL A 76 2.16 11.67 -5.59
C VAL A 76 1.48 12.89 -6.23
N ARG A 77 0.17 12.83 -6.47
CA ARG A 77 -0.61 13.95 -7.01
C ARG A 77 -0.91 15.05 -5.99
N ASN A 78 -0.78 14.76 -4.69
CA ASN A 78 -1.15 15.66 -3.59
C ASN A 78 -0.01 15.83 -2.57
N MET A 79 1.26 15.89 -3.04
CA MET A 79 2.45 15.96 -2.17
C MET A 79 2.43 17.13 -1.18
N ASP A 80 1.76 18.24 -1.50
CA ASP A 80 1.62 19.40 -0.62
C ASP A 80 0.49 19.25 0.42
N ASN A 81 -0.37 18.23 0.30
CA ASN A 81 -1.55 18.05 1.15
C ASN A 81 -1.84 16.58 1.50
N LEU A 82 -0.79 15.80 1.79
CA LEU A 82 -0.89 14.37 2.08
C LEU A 82 -1.86 14.04 3.22
N LYS A 83 -1.86 14.86 4.29
CA LYS A 83 -2.75 14.65 5.45
C LYS A 83 -4.23 14.67 5.04
N ALA A 84 -4.62 15.65 4.22
CA ALA A 84 -6.01 15.72 3.76
C ALA A 84 -6.32 14.61 2.75
N ALA A 85 -5.38 14.30 1.84
CA ALA A 85 -5.55 13.24 0.86
C ALA A 85 -5.83 11.87 1.50
N PHE A 86 -5.17 11.57 2.63
CA PHE A 86 -5.32 10.30 3.33
C PHE A 86 -6.28 10.30 4.52
N ALA A 87 -6.95 11.41 4.84
CA ALA A 87 -7.77 11.52 6.05
C ALA A 87 -8.82 10.39 6.18
N LYS A 88 -9.55 10.09 5.09
CA LYS A 88 -10.55 9.01 5.06
C LYS A 88 -9.93 7.62 5.17
N LEU A 89 -8.76 7.41 4.58
CA LEU A 89 -8.03 6.15 4.69
C LEU A 89 -7.47 5.95 6.10
N SER A 90 -7.01 7.02 6.75
CA SER A 90 -6.58 6.99 8.14
C SER A 90 -7.71 6.55 9.07
N GLU A 91 -8.90 7.14 8.95
CA GLU A 91 -10.09 6.75 9.72
C GLU A 91 -10.46 5.29 9.47
N LEU A 92 -10.49 4.86 8.20
CA LEU A 92 -10.78 3.47 7.84
C LEU A 92 -9.82 2.50 8.52
N HIS A 93 -8.51 2.72 8.39
CA HIS A 93 -7.52 1.77 8.91
C HIS A 93 -7.43 1.79 10.43
N CYS A 94 -7.66 2.94 11.08
CA CYS A 94 -7.62 3.08 12.53
C CYS A 94 -8.92 2.61 13.19
N ASP A 95 -10.06 3.19 12.82
CA ASP A 95 -11.31 3.07 13.56
C ASP A 95 -12.14 1.85 13.17
N LYS A 96 -11.90 1.28 11.98
CA LYS A 96 -12.68 0.15 11.45
C LYS A 96 -11.86 -1.11 11.27
N LEU A 97 -10.64 -0.98 10.74
CA LEU A 97 -9.77 -2.14 10.51
C LEU A 97 -8.82 -2.41 11.68
N TYR A 98 -8.68 -1.46 12.61
CA TYR A 98 -7.81 -1.56 13.80
C TYR A 98 -6.38 -2.02 13.45
N VAL A 99 -5.85 -1.49 12.35
CA VAL A 99 -4.48 -1.77 11.91
C VAL A 99 -3.53 -0.99 12.80
N ASP A 100 -2.60 -1.70 13.44
CA ASP A 100 -1.52 -1.07 14.20
C ASP A 100 -0.69 -0.17 13.25
N PRO A 101 -0.49 1.12 13.57
CA PRO A 101 0.28 2.04 12.74
C PRO A 101 1.69 1.56 12.39
N GLU A 102 2.29 0.70 13.21
CA GLU A 102 3.62 0.13 12.93
C GLU A 102 3.62 -0.69 11.63
N ASN A 103 2.49 -1.28 11.23
CA ASN A 103 2.41 -2.05 9.98
C ASN A 103 2.52 -1.17 8.72
N PHE A 104 2.29 0.14 8.79
CA PHE A 104 2.51 1.04 7.63
C PHE A 104 3.99 1.29 7.35
N ARG A 105 4.88 1.01 8.31
CA ARG A 105 6.33 1.23 8.19
C ARG A 105 7.07 0.03 7.58
N LEU A 106 6.45 -1.16 7.58
CA LEU A 106 7.00 -2.43 7.12
C LEU A 106 6.99 -2.55 5.59
#